data_AF-A0AA89C0R5-F1
#
_entry.id   AF-A0AA89C0R5-F1
#
_cell.length_a   1.000
_cell.length_b   1.000
_cell.length_c   1.000
_cell.angle_alpha   90.00
_cell.angle_beta   90.00
_cell.angle_gamma   90.00
#
_symmetry.space_group_name_H-M   'P 1'
#
loop_
_entity.id
_entity.type
_entity.pdbx_description
1 polymer ?
#
loop_
_entity_poly.entity_id
_entity_poly.type
_entity_poly.pdbx_seq_one_letter_code
_entity_poly.pdbx_strand_id
1 'polypeptide(L)'
;MSEQEILQAVISNTFFGMIEVDIKVPEEWPDYFKHPTMTPYQYFQEMSPIFCTTEVSHDVIGEHMQDYLKEFELSTNPRRLLVGGMSAEKILLATPLLKWYLEHGLVVTKIYQTVEFQPMRCFKQFVRDVSDARRAGDSDPSKAIIADTRKLEGNSAFGSTIMDQEKFNDVTYVKGEGPARLEANLPQFKKLTQLIEEEEYYEVEKAKSTIKLNLPVQIGYFILQYGKLHMLQFYYDFLDKYVDRSDFEYCEMDTDSAYMALAGPDFDSVIKPEMQEAYQHGLQGYCKPELEIEADCLHHWFPRTCCSQHSKFDKRTPGLFKIEYEGDAMISLCSKTYIVAKKITKITSNTVLTAASLLRRAKTLKPKRLQPKRRTYNETKFSSKGISKKTVTAPLTIFKQVLKTKRPGSGFNKGLRARNNTIYTYTQQRCGFSYFYCKRKVLADGRTTVPLDLILRPGREKCEDVTEAETQVSGDFSKNWDLEDENNVNILNALLEESL
;
A
#
# COMPACT_ATOMS: atom_id res chain seq x y z
N MET A 1 -13.36 23.61 -27.17
CA MET A 1 -13.45 22.16 -27.39
C MET A 1 -14.64 21.67 -26.59
N SER A 2 -15.59 20.98 -27.21
CA SER A 2 -16.73 20.36 -26.51
C SER A 2 -16.22 19.19 -25.65
N GLU A 3 -17.01 18.74 -24.67
CA GLU A 3 -16.64 17.57 -23.86
C GLU A 3 -16.44 16.32 -24.73
N GLN A 4 -17.28 16.13 -25.75
CA GLN A 4 -17.17 15.01 -26.68
C GLN A 4 -15.87 15.07 -27.50
N GLU A 5 -15.49 16.25 -28.00
CA GLU A 5 -14.23 16.45 -28.72
C GLU A 5 -13.02 16.10 -27.83
N ILE A 6 -13.05 16.49 -26.55
CA ILE A 6 -11.99 16.17 -25.59
C ILE A 6 -11.88 14.64 -25.40
N LEU A 7 -13.01 13.95 -25.17
CA LEU A 7 -13.00 12.50 -24.97
C LEU A 7 -12.55 11.75 -26.23
N GLN A 8 -12.95 12.20 -27.42
CA GLN A 8 -12.47 11.65 -28.68
C GLN A 8 -10.97 11.87 -28.86
N ALA A 9 -10.45 13.04 -28.48
CA ALA A 9 -9.02 13.32 -28.51
C ALA A 9 -8.20 12.43 -27.54
N VAL A 10 -8.79 12.03 -26.42
CA VAL A 10 -8.19 11.05 -25.50
C VAL A 10 -8.13 9.66 -26.16
N ILE A 11 -9.23 9.19 -26.73
CA ILE A 11 -9.31 7.85 -27.36
C ILE A 11 -8.34 7.75 -28.55
N SER A 12 -8.30 8.79 -29.40
CA SER A 12 -7.43 8.85 -30.58
C SER A 12 -5.95 9.14 -30.26
N ASN A 13 -5.61 9.38 -28.99
CA ASN A 13 -4.29 9.82 -28.51
C ASN A 13 -3.81 11.17 -29.08
N THR A 14 -4.71 12.04 -29.58
CA THR A 14 -4.33 13.40 -29.99
C THR A 14 -4.22 14.37 -28.82
N PHE A 15 -4.78 14.02 -27.65
CA PHE A 15 -4.62 14.77 -26.41
C PHE A 15 -3.89 13.93 -25.36
N PHE A 16 -2.71 14.40 -24.95
CA PHE A 16 -1.95 13.82 -23.84
C PHE A 16 -1.89 14.83 -22.70
N GLY A 17 -2.30 14.41 -21.51
CA GLY A 17 -2.58 15.37 -20.45
C GLY A 17 -3.16 14.77 -19.19
N MET A 18 -3.75 15.66 -18.41
CA MET A 18 -4.61 15.34 -17.28
C MET A 18 -6.00 15.92 -17.52
N ILE A 19 -7.04 15.24 -17.04
CA ILE A 19 -8.43 15.72 -17.08
C ILE A 19 -9.05 15.49 -15.71
N GLU A 20 -9.69 16.52 -15.16
CA GLU A 20 -10.54 16.38 -13.98
C GLU A 20 -11.99 16.11 -14.43
N VAL A 21 -12.53 14.96 -14.00
CA VAL A 21 -13.83 14.46 -14.47
C VAL A 21 -14.68 13.92 -13.32
N ASP A 22 -15.99 13.85 -13.57
CA ASP A 22 -16.86 12.88 -12.92
C ASP A 22 -16.93 11.63 -13.81
N ILE A 23 -16.74 10.45 -13.24
CA ILE A 23 -16.70 9.17 -13.98
C ILE A 23 -17.38 8.06 -13.19
N LYS A 24 -18.07 7.16 -13.89
CA LYS A 24 -18.72 6.00 -13.28
C LYS A 24 -18.69 4.75 -14.15
N VAL A 25 -18.75 3.60 -13.50
CA VAL A 25 -19.25 2.36 -14.10
C VAL A 25 -20.74 2.59 -14.39
N PRO A 26 -21.21 2.42 -15.64
CA PRO A 26 -22.60 2.67 -15.98
C PRO A 26 -23.51 1.57 -15.42
N GLU A 27 -24.82 1.81 -15.37
CA GLU A 27 -25.80 0.78 -14.98
C GLU A 27 -25.96 -0.27 -16.08
N GLU A 28 -25.95 0.18 -17.34
CA GLU A 28 -25.97 -0.64 -18.53
C GLU A 28 -24.74 -0.37 -19.39
N TRP A 29 -24.31 -1.38 -20.13
CA TRP A 29 -23.18 -1.25 -21.04
C TRP A 29 -23.48 -0.24 -22.16
N PRO A 30 -22.52 0.63 -22.53
CA PRO A 30 -22.70 1.53 -23.67
C PRO A 30 -22.65 0.76 -24.99
N ASP A 31 -23.23 1.31 -26.06
CA ASP A 31 -23.37 0.61 -27.36
C ASP A 31 -22.04 0.09 -27.95
N TYR A 32 -20.92 0.77 -27.65
CA TYR A 32 -19.60 0.44 -28.19
C TYR A 32 -18.83 -0.62 -27.38
N PHE A 33 -19.29 -0.98 -26.19
CA PHE A 33 -18.64 -2.00 -25.35
C PHE A 33 -19.69 -2.85 -24.67
N LYS A 34 -19.63 -4.17 -24.82
CA LYS A 34 -20.55 -5.08 -24.12
C LYS A 34 -19.81 -6.34 -23.69
N HIS A 35 -19.82 -6.62 -22.39
CA HIS A 35 -19.38 -7.92 -21.89
C HIS A 35 -20.43 -8.98 -22.25
N PRO A 36 -20.04 -10.18 -22.72
CA PRO A 36 -20.98 -11.18 -23.24
C PRO A 36 -21.99 -11.68 -22.20
N THR A 37 -21.59 -11.75 -20.92
CA THR A 37 -22.35 -12.46 -19.88
C THR A 37 -22.60 -11.69 -18.59
N MET A 38 -21.97 -10.52 -18.41
CA MET A 38 -21.98 -9.82 -17.12
C MET A 38 -22.50 -8.41 -17.29
N THR A 39 -23.22 -7.91 -16.30
CA THR A 39 -23.52 -6.47 -16.17
C THR A 39 -22.25 -5.68 -15.84
N PRO A 40 -22.22 -4.36 -16.06
CA PRO A 40 -21.09 -3.52 -15.66
C PRO A 40 -20.69 -3.70 -14.19
N TYR A 41 -21.66 -3.71 -13.28
CA TYR A 41 -21.38 -3.92 -11.86
C TYR A 41 -20.72 -5.29 -11.61
N GLN A 42 -21.28 -6.37 -12.16
CA GLN A 42 -20.74 -7.71 -11.97
C GLN A 42 -19.32 -7.85 -12.53
N TYR A 43 -19.04 -7.19 -13.65
CA TYR A 43 -17.71 -7.21 -14.28
C TYR A 43 -16.66 -6.52 -13.39
N PHE A 44 -17.02 -5.39 -12.77
CA PHE A 44 -16.13 -4.55 -11.96
C PHE A 44 -16.15 -4.80 -10.45
N GLN A 45 -17.07 -5.62 -9.92
CA GLN A 45 -17.24 -5.76 -8.48
C GLN A 45 -16.00 -6.34 -7.77
N GLU A 46 -15.30 -7.28 -8.42
CA GLU A 46 -14.13 -7.94 -7.85
C GLU A 46 -12.96 -6.96 -7.73
N MET A 47 -12.54 -6.35 -8.85
CA MET A 47 -11.51 -5.30 -8.89
C MET A 47 -12.11 -3.95 -9.31
N SER A 48 -12.67 -3.20 -8.37
CA SER A 48 -13.26 -1.89 -8.67
C SER A 48 -12.26 -0.98 -9.41
N PRO A 49 -12.64 -0.37 -10.54
CA PRO A 49 -11.67 0.20 -11.48
C PRO A 49 -11.11 1.53 -10.99
N ILE A 50 -11.88 2.29 -10.21
CA ILE A 50 -11.50 3.66 -9.82
C ILE A 50 -10.89 3.64 -8.43
N PHE A 51 -9.65 4.11 -8.30
CA PHE A 51 -8.93 4.20 -7.02
C PHE A 51 -8.69 5.65 -6.60
N CYS A 52 -9.23 6.02 -5.44
CA CYS A 52 -9.11 7.37 -4.90
C CYS A 52 -9.08 7.36 -3.37
N THR A 53 -8.42 8.38 -2.80
CA THR A 53 -8.54 8.66 -1.37
C THR A 53 -9.81 9.44 -1.11
N THR A 54 -10.74 8.86 -0.37
CA THR A 54 -12.04 9.44 -0.03
C THR A 54 -12.32 9.28 1.46
N GLU A 55 -13.30 10.02 1.98
CA GLU A 55 -13.84 9.77 3.30
C GLU A 55 -14.75 8.54 3.28
N VAL A 56 -14.49 7.60 4.18
CA VAL A 56 -15.28 6.38 4.38
C VAL A 56 -15.97 6.49 5.73
N SER A 57 -17.29 6.67 5.69
CA SER A 57 -18.15 6.77 6.86
C SER A 57 -18.52 5.40 7.43
N HIS A 58 -19.12 5.38 8.62
CA HIS A 58 -19.52 4.13 9.29
C HIS A 58 -20.65 3.40 8.55
N ASP A 59 -21.56 4.12 7.92
CA ASP A 59 -22.76 3.60 7.25
C ASP A 59 -22.43 2.74 6.01
N VAL A 60 -21.32 3.01 5.32
CA VAL A 60 -20.99 2.35 4.04
C VAL A 60 -20.20 1.04 4.17
N ILE A 61 -19.66 0.71 5.36
CA ILE A 61 -18.77 -0.47 5.55
C ILE A 61 -19.53 -1.80 5.71
N GLY A 62 -20.86 -1.76 5.79
CA GLY A 62 -21.74 -2.92 5.94
C GLY A 62 -21.94 -3.40 7.37
N GLU A 63 -23.08 -4.03 7.63
CA GLU A 63 -23.55 -4.45 8.97
C GLU A 63 -22.51 -5.31 9.71
N HIS A 64 -21.88 -6.27 9.02
CA HIS A 64 -20.90 -7.17 9.64
C HIS A 64 -19.73 -6.42 10.29
N MET A 65 -19.22 -5.37 9.64
CA MET A 65 -18.13 -4.56 10.19
C MET A 65 -18.61 -3.47 11.14
N GLN A 66 -19.84 -2.97 10.97
CA GLN A 66 -20.48 -2.07 11.93
C GLN A 66 -20.69 -2.77 13.28
N ASP A 67 -21.19 -4.00 13.26
CA ASP A 67 -21.41 -4.79 14.48
C ASP A 67 -20.09 -5.16 15.14
N TYR A 68 -19.04 -5.45 14.36
CA TYR A 68 -17.70 -5.60 14.90
C TYR A 68 -17.20 -4.32 15.59
N LEU A 69 -17.45 -3.13 15.02
CA LEU A 69 -17.06 -1.87 15.68
C LEU A 69 -17.81 -1.67 17.01
N LYS A 70 -19.10 -2.02 17.07
CA LYS A 70 -19.91 -1.95 18.30
C LYS A 70 -19.43 -2.96 19.34
N GLU A 71 -19.25 -4.23 18.95
CA GLU A 71 -18.82 -5.33 19.83
C GLU A 71 -17.48 -5.03 20.51
N PHE A 72 -16.56 -4.38 19.81
CA PHE A 72 -15.21 -4.07 20.29
C PHE A 72 -15.01 -2.60 20.69
N GLU A 73 -16.10 -1.82 20.80
CA GLU A 73 -16.08 -0.40 21.20
C GLU A 73 -15.06 0.45 20.43
N LEU A 74 -14.99 0.23 19.12
CA LEU A 74 -14.04 0.90 18.23
C LEU A 74 -14.65 2.17 17.63
N SER A 75 -13.78 3.14 17.32
CA SER A 75 -14.20 4.42 16.73
C SER A 75 -14.95 4.24 15.40
N THR A 76 -16.15 4.82 15.36
CA THR A 76 -17.03 4.94 14.20
C THR A 76 -16.78 6.22 13.39
N ASN A 77 -15.79 7.02 13.78
CA ASN A 77 -15.46 8.25 13.05
C ASN A 77 -15.11 7.94 11.60
N PRO A 78 -15.55 8.78 10.64
CA PRO A 78 -15.16 8.65 9.25
C PRO A 78 -13.64 8.61 9.09
N ARG A 79 -13.17 7.82 8.13
CA ARG A 79 -11.75 7.61 7.88
C ARG A 79 -11.42 7.96 6.44
N ARG A 80 -10.43 8.83 6.24
CA ARG A 80 -9.94 9.15 4.91
C ARG A 80 -8.99 8.07 4.41
N LEU A 81 -9.44 7.24 3.47
CA LEU A 81 -8.76 6.02 3.02
C LEU A 81 -8.66 5.97 1.50
N LEU A 82 -7.56 5.40 0.98
CA LEU A 82 -7.48 4.96 -0.41
C LEU A 82 -8.29 3.67 -0.57
N VAL A 83 -9.35 3.75 -1.37
CA VAL A 83 -10.29 2.66 -1.67
C VAL A 83 -10.55 2.55 -3.17
N GLY A 84 -11.03 1.39 -3.61
CA GLY A 84 -11.60 1.19 -4.94
C GLY A 84 -13.10 1.43 -4.91
N GLY A 85 -13.66 1.97 -6.00
CA GLY A 85 -15.09 2.27 -6.10
C GLY A 85 -15.60 2.25 -7.53
N MET A 86 -16.93 2.38 -7.65
CA MET A 86 -17.65 2.30 -8.93
C MET A 86 -17.88 3.67 -9.58
N SER A 87 -17.75 4.76 -8.82
CA SER A 87 -17.94 6.12 -9.30
C SER A 87 -17.05 7.09 -8.53
N ALA A 88 -16.61 8.16 -9.20
CA ALA A 88 -15.84 9.22 -8.58
C ALA A 88 -16.24 10.58 -9.15
N GLU A 89 -16.18 11.60 -8.30
CA GLU A 89 -16.43 12.99 -8.67
C GLU A 89 -15.15 13.81 -8.55
N LYS A 90 -14.95 14.76 -9.47
CA LYS A 90 -13.79 15.65 -9.55
C LYS A 90 -12.46 14.89 -9.41
N ILE A 91 -12.36 13.73 -10.05
CA ILE A 91 -11.13 12.95 -10.06
C ILE A 91 -10.22 13.42 -11.18
N LEU A 92 -9.00 13.84 -10.83
CA LEU A 92 -7.96 14.11 -11.79
C LEU A 92 -7.40 12.78 -12.31
N LEU A 93 -7.49 12.55 -13.61
CA LEU A 93 -7.00 11.36 -14.32
C LEU A 93 -5.97 11.72 -15.37
N ALA A 94 -4.90 10.92 -15.47
CA ALA A 94 -4.02 10.97 -16.63
C ALA A 94 -4.74 10.37 -17.84
N THR A 95 -4.59 11.01 -18.99
CA THR A 95 -5.22 10.60 -20.26
C THR A 95 -5.03 9.12 -20.63
N PRO A 96 -3.88 8.44 -20.40
CA PRO A 96 -3.76 7.00 -20.69
C PRO A 96 -4.66 6.12 -19.83
N LEU A 97 -4.84 6.46 -18.56
CA LEU A 97 -5.74 5.72 -17.66
C LEU A 97 -7.20 6.00 -18.00
N LEU A 98 -7.53 7.27 -18.31
CA LEU A 98 -8.87 7.63 -18.76
C LEU A 98 -9.24 6.92 -20.06
N LYS A 99 -8.30 6.84 -21.01
CA LYS A 99 -8.50 6.09 -22.25
C LYS A 99 -8.88 4.64 -21.96
N TRP A 100 -8.12 3.96 -21.11
CA TRP A 100 -8.41 2.58 -20.72
C TRP A 100 -9.81 2.45 -20.11
N TYR A 101 -10.21 3.39 -19.23
CA TYR A 101 -11.57 3.40 -18.67
C TYR A 101 -12.65 3.52 -19.74
N LEU A 102 -12.48 4.43 -20.71
CA LEU A 102 -13.43 4.63 -21.79
C LEU A 102 -13.53 3.38 -22.67
N GLU A 103 -12.39 2.77 -23.01
CA GLU A 103 -12.32 1.51 -23.79
C GLU A 103 -12.98 0.33 -23.05
N HIS A 104 -13.00 0.37 -21.71
CA HIS A 104 -13.64 -0.62 -20.84
C HIS A 104 -15.09 -0.27 -20.45
N GLY A 105 -15.70 0.70 -21.15
CA GLY A 105 -17.11 1.03 -21.00
C GLY A 105 -17.47 1.91 -19.80
N LEU A 106 -16.50 2.48 -19.07
CA LEU A 106 -16.80 3.52 -18.09
C LEU A 106 -17.23 4.81 -18.80
N VAL A 107 -18.07 5.59 -18.11
CA VAL A 107 -18.68 6.80 -18.67
C VAL A 107 -18.24 8.02 -17.87
N VAL A 108 -17.68 9.00 -18.58
CA VAL A 108 -17.46 10.35 -18.06
C VAL A 108 -18.78 11.12 -18.14
N THR A 109 -19.24 11.66 -17.02
CA THR A 109 -20.50 12.42 -16.95
C THR A 109 -20.28 13.93 -16.97
N LYS A 110 -19.05 14.39 -16.68
CA LYS A 110 -18.71 15.82 -16.65
C LYS A 110 -17.20 16.03 -16.74
N ILE A 111 -16.78 17.08 -17.44
CA ILE A 111 -15.39 17.54 -17.49
C ILE A 111 -15.28 18.91 -16.81
N TYR A 112 -14.35 19.05 -15.87
CA TYR A 112 -14.13 20.30 -15.13
C TYR A 112 -12.98 21.12 -15.72
N GLN A 113 -11.87 20.44 -16.03
CA GLN A 113 -10.67 21.07 -16.55
C GLN A 113 -9.76 20.04 -17.22
N THR A 114 -8.92 20.55 -18.13
CA THR A 114 -7.92 19.78 -18.87
C THR A 114 -6.57 20.47 -18.78
N VAL A 115 -5.49 19.70 -18.67
CA VAL A 115 -4.11 20.20 -18.75
C VAL A 115 -3.38 19.39 -19.80
N GLU A 116 -2.90 20.05 -20.85
CA GLU A 116 -2.17 19.40 -21.95
C GLU A 116 -0.67 19.35 -21.67
N PHE A 117 -0.04 18.25 -22.06
CA PHE A 117 1.40 18.04 -21.99
C PHE A 117 1.92 17.42 -23.28
N GLN A 118 3.22 17.59 -23.54
CA GLN A 118 3.91 16.82 -24.57
C GLN A 118 4.49 15.53 -23.95
N PRO A 119 4.12 14.33 -24.43
CA PRO A 119 4.67 13.08 -23.91
C PRO A 119 6.13 12.91 -24.32
N MET A 120 6.99 12.55 -23.36
CA MET A 120 8.42 12.28 -23.60
C MET A 120 8.94 11.12 -22.75
N ARG A 121 9.79 10.26 -23.33
CA ARG A 121 10.46 9.15 -22.60
C ARG A 121 11.77 9.62 -21.93
N CYS A 122 11.72 10.70 -21.14
CA CYS A 122 12.90 11.35 -20.58
C CYS A 122 13.67 10.52 -19.54
N PHE A 123 13.06 9.50 -18.93
CA PHE A 123 13.73 8.61 -17.94
C PHE A 123 14.17 7.26 -18.51
N LYS A 124 14.08 7.05 -19.83
CA LYS A 124 14.40 5.75 -20.45
C LYS A 124 15.81 5.26 -20.08
N GLN A 125 16.81 6.14 -20.18
CA GLN A 125 18.18 5.78 -19.83
C GLN A 125 18.35 5.50 -18.34
N PHE A 126 17.78 6.35 -17.48
CA PHE A 126 17.83 6.17 -16.03
C PHE A 126 17.27 4.80 -15.58
N VAL A 127 16.11 4.40 -16.11
CA VAL A 127 15.49 3.11 -15.78
C VAL A 127 16.31 1.94 -16.32
N ARG A 128 16.94 2.08 -17.49
CA ARG A 128 17.87 1.09 -18.05
C ARG A 128 19.09 0.91 -17.16
N ASP A 129 19.74 2.00 -16.76
CA ASP A 129 20.93 1.97 -15.89
C ASP A 129 20.63 1.28 -14.54
N VAL A 130 19.47 1.56 -13.93
CA VAL A 130 19.02 0.88 -12.71
C VAL A 130 18.82 -0.61 -12.95
N SER A 131 18.19 -0.99 -14.07
CA SER A 131 17.92 -2.39 -14.40
C SER A 131 19.21 -3.17 -14.67
N ASP A 132 20.14 -2.58 -15.42
CA ASP A 132 21.43 -3.18 -15.79
C ASP A 132 22.34 -3.35 -14.58
N ALA A 133 22.41 -2.37 -13.69
CA ALA A 133 23.13 -2.50 -12.43
C ALA A 133 22.57 -3.65 -11.58
N ARG A 134 21.24 -3.83 -11.56
CA ARG A 134 20.60 -4.95 -10.85
C ARG A 134 20.87 -6.30 -11.52
N ARG A 135 20.91 -6.38 -12.85
CA ARG A 135 21.31 -7.59 -13.59
C ARG A 135 22.77 -7.96 -13.30
N ALA A 136 23.65 -6.96 -13.25
CA ALA A 136 25.05 -7.15 -12.88
C ALA A 136 25.21 -7.68 -11.44
N GLY A 137 24.44 -7.14 -10.48
CA GLY A 137 24.44 -7.63 -9.09
C GLY A 137 23.88 -9.03 -8.91
N ASP A 138 22.92 -9.45 -9.75
CA ASP A 138 22.44 -10.84 -9.75
C ASP A 138 23.49 -11.82 -10.30
N SER A 139 24.39 -11.35 -11.16
CA SER A 139 25.41 -12.18 -11.81
C SER A 139 26.72 -12.22 -11.01
N ASP A 140 27.02 -11.16 -10.26
CA ASP A 140 28.26 -10.98 -9.51
C ASP A 140 27.95 -10.50 -8.07
N PRO A 141 28.13 -11.36 -7.05
CA PRO A 141 27.88 -11.01 -5.65
C PRO A 141 28.67 -9.79 -5.14
N SER A 142 29.83 -9.48 -5.75
CA SER A 142 30.61 -8.29 -5.36
C SER A 142 29.89 -6.97 -5.70
N LYS A 143 28.95 -7.01 -6.64
CA LYS A 143 28.14 -5.86 -7.09
C LYS A 143 26.78 -5.77 -6.38
N ALA A 144 26.49 -6.65 -5.41
CA ALA A 144 25.21 -6.66 -4.70
C ALA A 144 24.90 -5.31 -4.03
N ILE A 145 25.90 -4.67 -3.40
CA ILE A 145 25.74 -3.36 -2.76
C ILE A 145 25.34 -2.30 -3.80
N ILE A 146 25.99 -2.30 -4.98
CA ILE A 146 25.68 -1.35 -6.06
C ILE A 146 24.26 -1.58 -6.57
N ALA A 147 23.85 -2.84 -6.76
CA ALA A 147 22.50 -3.18 -7.18
C ALA A 147 21.42 -2.71 -6.19
N ASP A 148 21.66 -2.88 -4.89
CA ASP A 148 20.75 -2.42 -3.84
C ASP A 148 20.70 -0.88 -3.76
N THR A 149 21.84 -0.20 -3.88
CA THR A 149 21.90 1.27 -3.95
C THR A 149 21.14 1.80 -5.18
N ARG A 150 21.37 1.22 -6.38
CA ARG A 150 20.66 1.62 -7.60
C ARG A 150 19.16 1.36 -7.53
N LYS A 151 18.74 0.28 -6.86
CA LYS A 151 17.32 0.03 -6.58
C LYS A 151 16.73 1.14 -5.70
N LEU A 152 17.46 1.55 -4.66
CA LEU A 152 17.03 2.64 -3.78
C LEU A 152 16.93 3.96 -4.56
N GLU A 153 17.93 4.31 -5.37
CA GLU A 153 17.92 5.50 -6.24
C GLU A 153 16.72 5.49 -7.19
N GLY A 154 16.45 4.36 -7.85
CA GLY A 154 15.29 4.21 -8.74
C GLY A 154 13.96 4.50 -8.03
N ASN A 155 13.78 3.95 -6.83
CA ASN A 155 12.56 4.12 -6.05
C ASN A 155 12.46 5.52 -5.41
N SER A 156 13.57 6.10 -4.94
CA SER A 156 13.58 7.40 -4.27
C SER A 156 13.45 8.56 -5.26
N ALA A 157 13.96 8.43 -6.49
CA ALA A 157 13.84 9.45 -7.53
C ALA A 157 12.37 9.83 -7.78
N PHE A 158 11.48 8.85 -7.89
CA PHE A 158 10.04 9.08 -7.95
C PHE A 158 9.52 9.84 -6.71
N GLY A 159 9.85 9.35 -5.51
CA GLY A 159 9.41 9.98 -4.25
C GLY A 159 9.86 11.43 -4.11
N SER A 160 11.05 11.77 -4.61
CA SER A 160 11.56 13.14 -4.64
C SER A 160 10.73 14.06 -5.53
N THR A 161 10.09 13.57 -6.60
CA THR A 161 9.27 14.41 -7.48
C THR A 161 7.93 14.82 -6.87
N ILE A 162 7.38 14.03 -5.94
CA ILE A 162 6.07 14.24 -5.31
C ILE A 162 6.17 14.60 -3.83
N MET A 163 7.35 15.07 -3.42
CA MET A 163 7.59 15.47 -2.05
C MET A 163 6.76 16.72 -1.72
N ASP A 164 6.02 16.64 -0.63
CA ASP A 164 5.16 17.71 -0.16
C ASP A 164 6.00 18.80 0.53
N GLN A 165 6.35 19.83 -0.24
CA GLN A 165 7.16 20.96 0.20
C GLN A 165 6.40 21.90 1.15
N GLU A 166 5.07 21.78 1.26
CA GLU A 166 4.25 22.58 2.17
C GLU A 166 4.44 22.16 3.63
N LYS A 167 4.85 20.90 3.84
CA LYS A 167 5.18 20.36 5.16
C LYS A 167 6.59 20.72 5.65
N PHE A 168 7.38 21.42 4.84
CA PHE A 168 8.74 21.79 5.25
C PHE A 168 8.71 22.86 6.32
N ASN A 169 9.62 22.75 7.28
CA ASN A 169 9.78 23.67 8.39
C ASN A 169 11.16 24.33 8.33
N ASP A 170 11.26 25.55 8.84
CA ASP A 170 12.53 26.16 9.22
C ASP A 170 12.83 25.80 10.67
N VAL A 171 14.07 25.37 10.93
CA VAL A 171 14.53 25.04 12.27
C VAL A 171 15.57 26.07 12.69
N THR A 172 15.38 26.66 13.86
CA THR A 172 16.31 27.63 14.45
C THR A 172 16.68 27.18 15.85
N TYR A 173 17.96 27.34 16.22
CA TYR A 173 18.45 27.04 17.56
C TYR A 173 18.70 28.34 18.30
N VAL A 174 18.14 28.46 19.50
CA VAL A 174 18.26 29.65 20.34
C VAL A 174 18.72 29.25 21.73
N LYS A 175 19.47 30.14 22.38
CA LYS A 175 19.95 29.97 23.75
C LYS A 175 19.20 30.92 24.68
N GLY A 176 18.73 30.41 25.81
CA GLY A 176 17.99 31.14 26.83
C GLY A 176 16.48 31.12 26.60
N GLU A 177 15.72 31.11 27.69
CA GLU A 177 14.25 31.06 27.66
C GLU A 177 13.64 32.31 27.01
N GLY A 178 14.22 33.49 27.27
CA GLY A 178 13.74 34.76 26.70
C GLY A 178 13.70 34.76 25.17
N PRO A 179 14.84 34.51 24.48
CA PRO A 179 14.87 34.37 23.02
C PRO A 179 13.94 33.26 22.49
N ALA A 180 13.84 32.13 23.18
CA ALA A 180 12.92 31.05 22.81
C ALA A 180 11.45 31.49 22.83
N ARG A 181 11.06 32.28 23.83
CA ARG A 181 9.70 32.84 23.91
C ARG A 181 9.42 33.88 22.83
N LEU A 182 10.40 34.68 22.46
CA LEU A 182 10.26 35.63 21.33
C LEU A 182 9.99 34.89 20.02
N GLU A 183 10.74 33.82 19.75
CA GLU A 183 10.52 32.98 18.57
C GLU A 183 9.18 32.22 18.62
N ALA A 184 8.76 31.78 19.80
CA ALA A 184 7.46 31.11 19.99
C ALA A 184 6.26 32.03 19.76
N ASN A 185 6.43 33.34 19.93
CA ASN A 185 5.39 34.35 19.66
C ASN A 185 5.25 34.68 18.17
N LEU A 186 6.13 34.17 17.30
CA LEU A 186 5.99 34.42 15.86
C LEU A 186 4.79 33.63 15.30
N PRO A 187 4.02 34.20 14.35
CA PRO A 187 2.88 33.52 13.73
C PRO A 187 3.22 32.19 13.04
N GLN A 188 4.49 31.99 12.69
CA GLN A 188 5.00 30.79 12.04
C GLN A 188 5.32 29.67 13.03
N PHE A 189 5.29 29.93 14.33
CA PHE A 189 5.67 28.95 15.34
C PHE A 189 4.83 27.68 15.23
N LYS A 190 5.51 26.52 15.26
CA LYS A 190 4.86 25.20 15.30
C LYS A 190 5.18 24.47 16.60
N LYS A 191 6.46 24.44 16.99
CA LYS A 191 6.92 23.62 18.11
C LYS A 191 8.22 24.16 18.70
N LEU A 192 8.32 24.09 20.02
CA LEU A 192 9.53 24.38 20.79
C LEU A 192 9.98 23.10 21.48
N THR A 193 11.25 22.75 21.36
CA THR A 193 11.83 21.58 22.05
C THR A 193 13.09 22.02 22.78
N GLN A 194 13.11 21.91 24.11
CA GLN A 194 14.34 22.11 24.87
C GLN A 194 15.28 20.93 24.62
N LEU A 195 16.52 21.20 24.20
CA LEU A 195 17.49 20.17 23.84
C LEU A 195 18.36 19.77 25.03
N ILE A 196 18.83 20.76 25.79
CA ILE A 196 19.74 20.58 26.92
C ILE A 196 19.18 21.40 28.09
N GLU A 197 18.80 20.72 29.17
CA GLU A 197 18.22 21.34 30.35
C GLU A 197 19.20 22.32 31.03
N GLU A 198 20.48 21.94 31.13
CA GLU A 198 21.53 22.70 31.82
C GLU A 198 21.99 23.96 31.08
N GLU A 199 21.87 23.99 29.75
CA GLU A 199 22.43 25.06 28.91
C GLU A 199 21.37 25.98 28.27
N GLU A 200 20.09 25.74 28.57
CA GLU A 200 18.93 26.47 28.05
C GLU A 200 18.92 26.59 26.51
N TYR A 201 19.32 25.54 25.79
CA TYR A 201 19.20 25.51 24.33
C TYR A 201 17.83 24.98 23.90
N TYR A 202 17.21 25.69 22.97
CA TYR A 202 15.92 25.36 22.41
C TYR A 202 15.99 25.22 20.89
N GLU A 203 15.36 24.18 20.37
CA GLU A 203 15.03 24.00 18.95
C GLU A 203 13.63 24.56 18.70
N VAL A 204 13.53 25.56 17.82
CA VAL A 204 12.27 26.14 17.37
C VAL A 204 11.99 25.67 15.96
N GLU A 205 10.87 24.97 15.78
CA GLU A 205 10.33 24.61 14.47
C GLU A 205 9.30 25.65 14.03
N LYS A 206 9.49 26.24 12.85
CA LYS A 206 8.63 27.26 12.24
C LYS A 206 8.11 26.83 10.88
N ALA A 207 6.90 27.24 10.53
CA ALA A 207 6.41 27.23 9.16
C ALA A 207 7.27 28.14 8.28
N LYS A 208 7.47 27.76 7.01
CA LYS A 208 8.14 28.67 6.06
C LYS A 208 7.22 29.84 5.69
N SER A 209 7.76 31.06 5.68
CA SER A 209 7.05 32.26 5.20
C SER A 209 6.73 32.20 3.71
N THR A 210 7.56 31.49 2.94
CA THR A 210 7.39 31.32 1.50
C THR A 210 7.80 29.91 1.13
N ILE A 211 6.91 29.19 0.45
CA ILE A 211 7.15 27.83 -0.04
C ILE A 211 7.39 27.91 -1.53
N LYS A 212 8.54 27.40 -1.98
CA LYS A 212 8.88 27.32 -3.41
C LYS A 212 8.52 25.93 -3.93
N LEU A 213 7.40 25.83 -4.65
CA LEU A 213 6.98 24.61 -5.34
C LEU A 213 7.76 24.44 -6.64
N ASN A 214 8.94 23.81 -6.56
CA ASN A 214 9.88 23.67 -7.68
C ASN A 214 10.18 22.21 -8.07
N LEU A 215 9.33 21.28 -7.65
CA LEU A 215 9.43 19.87 -8.02
C LEU A 215 8.51 19.57 -9.21
N PRO A 216 8.91 18.66 -10.12
CA PRO A 216 8.09 18.27 -11.25
C PRO A 216 7.02 17.25 -10.82
N VAL A 217 6.09 17.66 -9.96
CA VAL A 217 5.05 16.82 -9.33
C VAL A 217 4.20 16.06 -10.35
N GLN A 218 4.00 16.63 -11.54
CA GLN A 218 3.30 15.99 -12.65
C GLN A 218 3.93 14.65 -13.05
N ILE A 219 5.26 14.53 -12.99
CA ILE A 219 5.96 13.29 -13.36
C ILE A 219 5.56 12.16 -12.39
N GLY A 220 5.65 12.42 -11.08
CA GLY A 220 5.27 11.40 -10.11
C GLY A 220 3.76 11.12 -10.10
N TYR A 221 2.92 12.13 -10.37
CA TYR A 221 1.50 11.87 -10.60
C TYR A 221 1.28 10.88 -11.74
N PHE A 222 1.89 11.09 -12.92
CA PHE A 222 1.78 10.17 -14.06
C PHE A 222 2.31 8.77 -13.73
N ILE A 223 3.45 8.66 -13.02
CA ILE A 223 3.99 7.36 -12.58
C ILE A 223 2.95 6.59 -11.75
N LEU A 224 2.26 7.24 -10.82
CA LEU A 224 1.21 6.61 -10.02
C LEU A 224 -0.01 6.21 -10.86
N GLN A 225 -0.41 7.03 -11.84
CA GLN A 225 -1.52 6.69 -12.73
C GLN A 225 -1.18 5.51 -13.64
N TYR A 226 0.04 5.44 -14.18
CA TYR A 226 0.52 4.28 -14.93
C TYR A 226 0.60 3.02 -14.05
N GLY A 227 0.98 3.15 -12.78
CA GLY A 227 0.95 2.03 -11.85
C GLY A 227 -0.45 1.45 -11.64
N LYS A 228 -1.47 2.31 -11.49
CA LYS A 228 -2.88 1.88 -11.43
C LYS A 228 -3.32 1.21 -12.73
N LEU A 229 -3.03 1.84 -13.86
CA LEU A 229 -3.33 1.32 -15.19
C LEU A 229 -2.72 -0.08 -15.35
N HIS A 230 -1.45 -0.26 -15.02
CA HIS A 230 -0.74 -1.53 -15.17
C HIS A 230 -1.40 -2.67 -14.36
N MET A 231 -1.87 -2.38 -13.14
CA MET A 231 -2.59 -3.37 -12.33
C MET A 231 -3.99 -3.67 -12.88
N LEU A 232 -4.70 -2.67 -13.41
CA LEU A 232 -6.00 -2.86 -14.07
C LEU A 232 -5.86 -3.70 -15.33
N GLN A 233 -4.87 -3.39 -16.16
CA GLN A 233 -4.56 -4.14 -17.37
C GLN A 233 -4.18 -5.59 -17.03
N PHE A 234 -3.41 -5.82 -15.96
CA PHE A 234 -3.12 -7.18 -15.53
C PHE A 234 -4.37 -7.97 -15.14
N TYR A 235 -5.31 -7.37 -14.42
CA TYR A 235 -6.54 -8.07 -14.05
C TYR A 235 -7.47 -8.29 -15.25
N TYR A 236 -7.79 -7.23 -15.99
CA TYR A 236 -8.83 -7.27 -17.02
C TYR A 236 -8.30 -7.70 -18.39
N ASP A 237 -7.15 -7.20 -18.82
CA ASP A 237 -6.60 -7.49 -20.15
C ASP A 237 -5.79 -8.80 -20.17
N PHE A 238 -5.37 -9.28 -18.99
CA PHE A 238 -4.65 -10.54 -18.84
C PHE A 238 -5.43 -11.61 -18.04
N LEU A 239 -5.65 -11.46 -16.73
CA LEU A 239 -6.26 -12.54 -15.93
C LEU A 239 -7.64 -12.95 -16.46
N ASP A 240 -8.55 -11.99 -16.61
CA ASP A 240 -9.93 -12.24 -17.06
C ASP A 240 -9.99 -12.76 -18.50
N LYS A 241 -9.04 -12.32 -19.33
CA LYS A 241 -8.90 -12.76 -20.72
C LYS A 241 -8.39 -14.20 -20.81
N TYR A 242 -7.33 -14.54 -20.08
CA TYR A 242 -6.60 -15.81 -20.22
C TYR A 242 -7.08 -16.93 -19.28
N VAL A 243 -7.74 -16.60 -18.18
CA VAL A 243 -8.18 -17.53 -17.13
C VAL A 243 -9.68 -17.36 -16.91
N ASP A 244 -10.42 -18.45 -16.72
CA ASP A 244 -11.83 -18.35 -16.33
C ASP A 244 -11.92 -17.79 -14.91
N ARG A 245 -12.86 -16.87 -14.64
CA ARG A 245 -13.07 -16.33 -13.29
C ARG A 245 -13.47 -17.42 -12.27
N SER A 246 -13.96 -18.59 -12.71
CA SER A 246 -14.16 -19.73 -11.81
C SER A 246 -12.87 -20.39 -11.34
N ASP A 247 -11.77 -20.18 -12.06
CA ASP A 247 -10.49 -20.86 -11.84
C ASP A 247 -9.48 -20.00 -11.06
N PHE A 248 -9.84 -18.75 -10.71
CA PHE A 248 -9.04 -17.92 -9.82
C PHE A 248 -9.89 -17.05 -8.89
N GLU A 249 -9.34 -16.76 -7.70
CA GLU A 249 -9.93 -15.84 -6.72
C GLU A 249 -8.87 -14.82 -6.29
N TYR A 250 -9.17 -13.52 -6.37
CA TYR A 250 -8.23 -12.47 -6.02
C TYR A 250 -8.20 -12.24 -4.50
N CYS A 251 -7.07 -12.56 -3.86
CA CYS A 251 -6.99 -12.65 -2.40
C CYS A 251 -6.45 -11.39 -1.69
N GLU A 252 -5.54 -10.64 -2.33
CA GLU A 252 -4.98 -9.38 -1.83
C GLU A 252 -4.23 -8.67 -2.96
N MET A 253 -4.29 -7.33 -2.95
CA MET A 253 -3.43 -6.48 -3.76
C MET A 253 -2.78 -5.40 -2.90
N ASP A 254 -1.46 -5.27 -2.98
CA ASP A 254 -0.73 -4.16 -2.37
C ASP A 254 0.21 -3.53 -3.40
N THR A 255 -0.24 -2.38 -3.95
CA THR A 255 0.50 -1.49 -4.87
C THR A 255 0.88 -2.12 -6.20
N ASP A 256 1.88 -2.99 -6.22
CA ASP A 256 2.49 -3.64 -7.39
C ASP A 256 2.52 -5.17 -7.24
N SER A 257 1.81 -5.71 -6.25
CA SER A 257 1.69 -7.14 -5.98
C SER A 257 0.24 -7.60 -6.01
N ALA A 258 0.03 -8.78 -6.58
CA ALA A 258 -1.25 -9.47 -6.69
C ALA A 258 -1.10 -10.87 -6.09
N TYR A 259 -1.95 -11.21 -5.13
CA TYR A 259 -2.06 -12.56 -4.58
C TYR A 259 -3.42 -13.13 -4.99
N MET A 260 -3.42 -14.32 -5.56
CA MET A 260 -4.62 -15.02 -5.99
C MET A 260 -4.53 -16.50 -5.66
N ALA A 261 -5.68 -17.12 -5.41
CA ALA A 261 -5.80 -18.56 -5.35
C ALA A 261 -6.18 -19.07 -6.75
N LEU A 262 -5.68 -20.24 -7.11
CA LEU A 262 -5.99 -20.92 -8.38
C LEU A 262 -6.72 -22.22 -8.08
N ALA A 263 -7.66 -22.60 -8.95
CA ALA A 263 -8.30 -23.91 -8.92
C ALA A 263 -7.36 -25.04 -9.38
N GLY A 264 -6.38 -24.71 -10.23
CA GLY A 264 -5.36 -25.62 -10.72
C GLY A 264 -4.08 -25.65 -9.89
N PRO A 265 -3.18 -26.63 -10.13
CA PRO A 265 -1.90 -26.74 -9.44
C PRO A 265 -0.92 -25.60 -9.74
N ASP A 266 -1.04 -24.96 -10.90
CA ASP A 266 -0.18 -23.88 -11.37
C ASP A 266 -0.91 -22.97 -12.36
N PHE A 267 -0.26 -21.86 -12.74
CA PHE A 267 -0.85 -20.86 -13.62
C PHE A 267 -1.12 -21.39 -15.03
N ASP A 268 -0.23 -22.24 -15.56
CA ASP A 268 -0.35 -22.82 -16.91
C ASP A 268 -1.57 -23.73 -17.02
N SER A 269 -1.89 -24.46 -15.94
CA SER A 269 -3.01 -25.40 -15.88
C SER A 269 -4.40 -24.76 -15.93
N VAL A 270 -4.51 -23.46 -15.59
CA VAL A 270 -5.79 -22.72 -15.59
C VAL A 270 -5.94 -21.80 -16.80
N ILE A 271 -4.96 -21.77 -17.71
CA ILE A 271 -5.08 -21.00 -18.96
C ILE A 271 -6.14 -21.66 -19.85
N LYS A 272 -7.11 -20.84 -20.29
CA LYS A 272 -8.16 -21.25 -21.23
C LYS A 272 -7.54 -21.95 -22.46
N PRO A 273 -8.07 -23.10 -22.90
CA PRO A 273 -7.49 -23.86 -24.02
C PRO A 273 -7.22 -23.03 -25.27
N GLU A 274 -8.16 -22.16 -25.66
CA GLU A 274 -8.07 -21.27 -26.81
C GLU A 274 -7.01 -20.15 -26.66
N MET A 275 -6.58 -19.86 -25.43
CA MET A 275 -5.57 -18.84 -25.13
C MET A 275 -4.17 -19.44 -24.93
N GLN A 276 -4.03 -20.76 -24.88
CA GLN A 276 -2.75 -21.43 -24.59
C GLN A 276 -1.66 -21.08 -25.61
N GLU A 277 -1.97 -21.05 -26.91
CA GLU A 277 -1.00 -20.71 -27.94
C GLU A 277 -0.47 -19.28 -27.76
N ALA A 278 -1.37 -18.31 -27.56
CA ALA A 278 -1.01 -16.91 -27.33
C ALA A 278 -0.16 -16.74 -26.06
N TYR A 279 -0.53 -17.44 -24.97
CA TYR A 279 0.20 -17.43 -23.71
C TYR A 279 1.61 -18.01 -23.86
N GLN A 280 1.75 -19.20 -24.47
CA GLN A 280 3.04 -19.84 -24.70
C GLN A 280 3.91 -19.04 -25.67
N HIS A 281 3.31 -18.40 -26.68
CA HIS A 281 4.02 -17.51 -27.58
C HIS A 281 4.61 -16.29 -26.85
N GLY A 282 3.89 -15.70 -25.88
CA GLY A 282 4.44 -14.63 -25.02
C GLY A 282 5.65 -15.07 -24.18
N LEU A 283 5.66 -16.33 -23.73
CA LEU A 283 6.76 -16.89 -22.92
C LEU A 283 7.96 -17.36 -23.75
N GLN A 284 7.73 -17.93 -24.93
CA GLN A 284 8.74 -18.68 -25.68
C GLN A 284 8.95 -18.21 -27.13
N GLY A 285 8.00 -17.48 -27.72
CA GLY A 285 8.01 -17.11 -29.14
C GLY A 285 9.11 -16.13 -29.56
N TYR A 286 9.76 -15.48 -28.60
CA TYR A 286 10.73 -14.40 -28.83
C TYR A 286 12.16 -14.75 -28.40
N CYS A 287 12.61 -15.97 -28.74
CA CYS A 287 13.97 -16.45 -28.48
C CYS A 287 14.97 -15.98 -29.54
N LYS A 288 15.18 -14.67 -29.64
CA LYS A 288 16.20 -14.08 -30.51
C LYS A 288 17.32 -13.47 -29.65
N PRO A 289 18.60 -13.74 -29.96
CA PRO A 289 19.71 -13.01 -29.35
C PRO A 289 19.49 -11.51 -29.52
N GLU A 290 19.85 -10.72 -28.49
CA GLU A 290 19.76 -9.24 -28.50
C GLU A 290 18.36 -8.63 -28.56
N LEU A 291 17.30 -9.44 -28.71
CA LEU A 291 15.93 -8.95 -28.66
C LEU A 291 15.55 -8.56 -27.21
N GLU A 292 15.59 -7.25 -26.95
CA GLU A 292 14.99 -6.65 -25.76
C GLU A 292 13.48 -6.60 -25.92
N ILE A 293 12.75 -7.20 -24.97
CA ILE A 293 11.30 -7.02 -24.84
C ILE A 293 11.03 -5.98 -23.76
N GLU A 294 10.06 -5.12 -24.00
CA GLU A 294 9.44 -4.28 -22.97
C GLU A 294 8.09 -4.91 -22.61
N ALA A 295 7.64 -4.74 -21.37
CA ALA A 295 6.26 -5.10 -21.02
C ALA A 295 5.32 -4.22 -21.87
N ASP A 296 4.47 -4.87 -22.67
CA ASP A 296 3.60 -4.20 -23.65
C ASP A 296 2.12 -4.25 -23.25
N CYS A 297 1.80 -4.89 -22.12
CA CYS A 297 0.44 -5.14 -21.65
C CYS A 297 -0.47 -5.76 -22.72
N LEU A 298 0.11 -6.56 -23.63
CA LEU A 298 -0.60 -7.24 -24.70
C LEU A 298 -0.14 -8.70 -24.78
N HIS A 299 1.16 -8.92 -24.95
CA HIS A 299 1.75 -10.24 -25.16
C HIS A 299 2.79 -10.60 -24.09
N HIS A 300 3.51 -9.60 -23.57
CA HIS A 300 4.65 -9.77 -22.68
C HIS A 300 4.27 -9.40 -21.24
N TRP A 301 3.58 -10.32 -20.57
CA TRP A 301 3.17 -10.17 -19.17
C TRP A 301 4.18 -10.72 -18.18
N PHE A 302 4.90 -11.78 -18.56
CA PHE A 302 5.82 -12.51 -17.70
C PHE A 302 7.23 -12.64 -18.32
N PRO A 303 8.26 -12.94 -17.51
CA PRO A 303 9.59 -13.29 -18.00
C PRO A 303 9.56 -14.44 -19.01
N ARG A 304 10.35 -14.31 -20.08
CA ARG A 304 10.50 -15.39 -21.05
C ARG A 304 11.11 -16.63 -20.41
N THR A 305 10.64 -17.79 -20.87
CA THR A 305 11.10 -19.11 -20.43
C THR A 305 11.85 -19.89 -21.53
N CYS A 306 11.98 -19.32 -22.73
CA CYS A 306 12.67 -19.96 -23.87
C CYS A 306 14.13 -20.35 -23.60
N CYS A 307 14.90 -19.55 -22.84
CA CYS A 307 16.27 -19.90 -22.49
C CYS A 307 16.73 -19.25 -21.17
N SER A 308 17.81 -19.78 -20.59
CA SER A 308 18.34 -19.29 -19.32
C SER A 308 18.84 -17.83 -19.37
N GLN A 309 19.31 -17.36 -20.53
CA GLN A 309 19.77 -15.99 -20.72
C GLN A 309 18.60 -15.01 -20.62
N HIS A 310 17.52 -15.23 -21.38
CA HIS A 310 16.34 -14.37 -21.34
C HIS A 310 15.64 -14.42 -20.00
N SER A 311 15.49 -15.61 -19.39
CA SER A 311 14.89 -15.75 -18.05
C SER A 311 15.64 -14.93 -16.99
N LYS A 312 16.98 -14.94 -17.00
CA LYS A 312 17.80 -14.12 -16.09
C LYS A 312 17.68 -12.62 -16.38
N PHE A 313 17.65 -12.24 -17.66
CA PHE A 313 17.52 -10.84 -18.07
C PHE A 313 16.16 -10.24 -17.66
N ASP A 314 15.10 -11.00 -17.92
CA ASP A 314 13.70 -10.59 -17.70
C ASP A 314 13.31 -10.54 -16.22
N LYS A 315 14.05 -11.23 -15.34
CA LYS A 315 13.95 -11.07 -13.88
C LYS A 315 14.07 -9.61 -13.43
N ARG A 316 14.81 -8.79 -14.18
CA ARG A 316 15.02 -7.36 -13.91
C ARG A 316 14.41 -6.44 -14.97
N THR A 317 13.73 -6.96 -15.99
CA THR A 317 13.01 -6.14 -16.98
C THR A 317 11.81 -5.45 -16.32
N PRO A 318 11.69 -4.12 -16.39
CA PRO A 318 10.56 -3.39 -15.81
C PRO A 318 9.21 -3.79 -16.42
N GLY A 319 8.13 -3.67 -15.64
CA GLY A 319 6.75 -3.92 -16.09
C GLY A 319 6.31 -5.39 -16.12
N LEU A 320 7.21 -6.36 -16.31
CA LEU A 320 6.80 -7.78 -16.27
C LEU A 320 6.36 -8.18 -14.85
N PHE A 321 5.36 -9.06 -14.74
CA PHE A 321 4.97 -9.69 -13.48
C PHE A 321 5.89 -10.87 -13.18
N LYS A 322 6.29 -11.04 -11.91
CA LYS A 322 7.17 -12.14 -11.49
C LYS A 322 6.53 -12.89 -10.32
N ILE A 323 6.60 -14.21 -10.37
CA ILE A 323 6.20 -15.06 -9.24
C ILE A 323 7.22 -14.85 -8.11
N GLU A 324 6.81 -14.15 -7.06
CA GLU A 324 7.66 -13.92 -5.89
C GLU A 324 7.57 -15.04 -4.84
N TYR A 325 6.38 -15.62 -4.68
CA TYR A 325 6.12 -16.63 -3.67
C TYR A 325 4.86 -17.42 -4.02
N GLU A 326 4.90 -18.72 -3.76
CA GLU A 326 3.77 -19.64 -3.92
C GLU A 326 3.58 -20.39 -2.61
N GLY A 327 2.34 -20.68 -2.25
CA GLY A 327 2.02 -21.48 -1.08
C GLY A 327 0.68 -22.20 -1.25
N ASP A 328 0.41 -23.10 -0.32
CA ASP A 328 -0.78 -23.97 -0.36
C ASP A 328 -2.00 -23.34 0.33
N ALA A 329 -1.79 -22.26 1.08
CA ALA A 329 -2.84 -21.57 1.80
C ALA A 329 -2.50 -20.08 2.02
N MET A 330 -3.53 -19.24 2.04
CA MET A 330 -3.43 -17.82 2.36
C MET A 330 -4.51 -17.42 3.38
N ILE A 331 -4.18 -16.47 4.26
CA ILE A 331 -5.14 -15.78 5.13
C ILE A 331 -4.91 -14.28 4.95
N SER A 332 -5.90 -13.57 4.46
CA SER A 332 -5.95 -12.11 4.36
C SER A 332 -6.94 -11.59 5.40
N LEU A 333 -6.47 -10.81 6.38
CA LEU A 333 -7.36 -10.26 7.42
C LEU A 333 -7.91 -8.89 7.00
N CYS A 334 -7.02 -8.02 6.55
CA CYS A 334 -7.32 -6.69 6.04
C CYS A 334 -6.13 -6.20 5.21
N SER A 335 -6.30 -5.05 4.55
CA SER A 335 -5.25 -4.44 3.72
C SER A 335 -3.89 -4.40 4.43
N LYS A 336 -2.85 -4.94 3.75
CA LYS A 336 -1.46 -5.05 4.22
C LYS A 336 -1.24 -6.00 5.40
N THR A 337 -2.21 -6.84 5.72
CA THR A 337 -2.16 -7.82 6.82
C THR A 337 -2.60 -9.19 6.33
N TYR A 338 -1.64 -9.97 5.84
CA TYR A 338 -1.87 -11.27 5.23
C TYR A 338 -0.72 -12.24 5.47
N ILE A 339 -0.97 -13.54 5.30
CA ILE A 339 0.03 -14.60 5.35
C ILE A 339 -0.22 -15.64 4.27
N VAL A 340 0.84 -16.05 3.59
CA VAL A 340 0.88 -17.22 2.69
C VAL A 340 1.73 -18.29 3.37
N ALA A 341 1.27 -19.53 3.34
CA ALA A 341 1.94 -20.68 3.95
C ALA A 341 2.16 -21.79 2.90
N LYS A 342 3.38 -22.31 2.85
CA LYS A 342 3.77 -23.47 2.03
C LYS A 342 4.19 -24.62 2.94
N LYS A 343 3.58 -25.78 2.78
CA LYS A 343 3.89 -27.00 3.52
C LYS A 343 5.13 -27.64 2.91
N ILE A 344 6.24 -27.54 3.62
CA ILE A 344 7.51 -28.10 3.17
C ILE A 344 7.85 -29.33 4.01
N THR A 345 8.25 -30.39 3.33
CA THR A 345 8.85 -31.57 3.96
C THR A 345 10.36 -31.52 3.70
N LYS A 346 11.15 -31.24 4.72
CA LYS A 346 12.62 -31.36 4.64
C LYS A 346 13.08 -32.68 5.23
N ILE A 347 13.96 -33.34 4.49
CA ILE A 347 14.72 -34.49 4.96
C ILE A 347 16.09 -33.98 5.40
N THR A 348 16.58 -34.47 6.55
CA THR A 348 17.91 -34.08 7.03
C THR A 348 18.96 -34.50 6.02
N SER A 349 19.71 -33.54 5.46
CA SER A 349 20.73 -33.84 4.44
C SER A 349 21.94 -34.54 5.04
N ASN A 350 22.64 -35.33 4.23
CA ASN A 350 23.89 -35.97 4.62
C ASN A 350 24.94 -34.95 5.09
N THR A 351 25.01 -33.78 4.48
CA THR A 351 25.90 -32.69 4.90
C THR A 351 25.61 -32.22 6.33
N VAL A 352 24.33 -32.06 6.70
CA VAL A 352 23.93 -31.68 8.06
C VAL A 352 24.26 -32.78 9.06
N LEU A 353 24.07 -34.06 8.68
CA LEU A 353 24.43 -35.20 9.52
C LEU A 353 25.95 -35.25 9.75
N THR A 354 26.75 -35.05 8.70
CA THR A 354 28.21 -34.98 8.78
C THR A 354 28.68 -33.80 9.63
N ALA A 355 28.13 -32.61 9.41
CA ALA A 355 28.44 -31.42 10.21
C ALA A 355 28.10 -31.63 11.70
N ALA A 356 26.93 -32.21 12.00
CA ALA A 356 26.54 -32.55 13.36
C ALA A 356 27.47 -33.59 14.00
N SER A 357 27.96 -34.56 13.22
CA SER A 357 28.96 -35.54 13.68
C SER A 357 30.29 -34.86 14.01
N LEU A 358 30.79 -33.99 13.12
CA LEU A 358 32.02 -33.20 13.32
C LEU A 358 31.92 -32.29 14.55
N LEU A 359 30.79 -31.59 14.73
CA LEU A 359 30.53 -30.74 15.89
C LEU A 359 30.48 -31.54 17.20
N ARG A 360 29.92 -32.75 17.19
CA ARG A 360 29.94 -33.64 18.38
C ARG A 360 31.36 -34.06 18.72
N ARG A 361 32.17 -34.41 17.71
CA ARG A 361 33.59 -34.77 17.90
C ARG A 361 34.39 -33.58 18.45
N ALA A 362 34.19 -32.38 17.91
CA ALA A 362 34.85 -31.16 18.39
C ALA A 362 34.47 -30.83 19.85
N LYS A 363 33.25 -31.16 20.26
CA LYS A 363 32.77 -30.99 21.65
C LYS A 363 33.03 -32.20 22.56
N THR A 364 33.91 -33.13 22.15
CA THR A 364 34.25 -34.37 22.90
C THR A 364 33.04 -35.19 23.36
N LEU A 365 31.91 -35.10 22.65
CA LEU A 365 30.70 -35.86 22.93
C LEU A 365 30.82 -37.28 22.37
N LYS A 366 30.22 -38.26 23.07
CA LYS A 366 30.18 -39.65 22.60
C LYS A 366 29.60 -39.76 21.17
N PRO A 367 30.20 -40.61 20.31
CA PRO A 367 29.72 -40.84 18.96
C PRO A 367 28.28 -41.35 19.00
N LYS A 368 27.41 -40.76 18.17
CA LYS A 368 26.01 -41.12 18.05
C LYS A 368 25.68 -41.32 16.58
N ARG A 369 25.09 -42.46 16.22
CA ARG A 369 24.56 -42.70 14.87
C ARG A 369 23.37 -41.76 14.64
N LEU A 370 23.57 -40.73 13.83
CA LEU A 370 22.53 -39.78 13.45
C LEU A 370 21.82 -40.33 12.21
N GLN A 371 20.50 -40.52 12.30
CA GLN A 371 19.70 -40.93 11.16
C GLN A 371 18.98 -39.74 10.53
N PRO A 372 18.76 -39.74 9.21
CA PRO A 372 17.97 -38.73 8.55
C PRO A 372 16.57 -38.66 9.18
N LYS A 373 16.17 -37.46 9.61
CA LYS A 373 14.81 -37.22 10.10
C LYS A 373 14.02 -36.47 9.03
N ARG A 374 12.80 -36.94 8.79
CA ARG A 374 11.78 -36.22 8.01
C ARG A 374 11.08 -35.23 8.93
N ARG A 375 11.03 -33.95 8.53
CA ARG A 375 10.31 -32.90 9.24
C ARG A 375 9.42 -32.16 8.25
N THR A 376 8.14 -32.09 8.56
CA THR A 376 7.17 -31.30 7.81
C THR A 376 6.80 -30.08 8.63
N TYR A 377 6.90 -28.90 8.02
CA TYR A 377 6.56 -27.63 8.66
C TYR A 377 6.05 -26.65 7.59
N ASN A 378 5.38 -25.57 8.03
CA ASN A 378 4.95 -24.51 7.13
C ASN A 378 6.04 -23.44 7.04
N GLU A 379 6.57 -23.21 5.84
CA GLU A 379 7.26 -21.98 5.53
C GLU A 379 6.22 -20.89 5.27
N THR A 380 6.48 -19.66 5.69
CA THR A 380 5.48 -18.59 5.63
C THR A 380 6.06 -17.27 5.15
N LYS A 381 5.37 -16.60 4.23
CA LYS A 381 5.58 -15.18 3.88
C LYS A 381 4.38 -14.40 4.43
N PHE A 382 4.62 -13.39 5.27
CA PHE A 382 3.53 -12.60 5.82
C PHE A 382 3.83 -11.10 5.83
N SER A 383 2.76 -10.31 5.87
CA SER A 383 2.77 -8.87 6.08
C SER A 383 1.87 -8.49 7.24
N SER A 384 2.25 -7.48 8.00
CA SER A 384 1.46 -6.87 9.06
C SER A 384 1.94 -5.44 9.24
N LYS A 385 1.03 -4.49 9.06
CA LYS A 385 1.37 -3.07 9.14
C LYS A 385 1.77 -2.70 10.57
N GLY A 386 2.95 -2.13 10.72
CA GLY A 386 3.42 -1.58 11.99
C GLY A 386 4.00 -2.59 12.97
N ILE A 387 4.19 -3.87 12.59
CA ILE A 387 4.88 -4.88 13.40
C ILE A 387 6.21 -5.28 12.73
N SER A 388 7.28 -5.35 13.54
CA SER A 388 8.55 -5.92 13.13
C SER A 388 8.44 -7.43 12.95
N LYS A 389 8.53 -7.92 11.72
CA LYS A 389 8.37 -9.35 11.40
C LYS A 389 9.37 -10.26 12.13
N LYS A 390 10.55 -9.73 12.46
CA LYS A 390 11.64 -10.49 13.12
C LYS A 390 11.31 -10.94 14.54
N THR A 391 10.37 -10.28 15.22
CA THR A 391 10.00 -10.56 16.60
C THR A 391 8.75 -11.44 16.73
N VAL A 392 8.10 -11.76 15.62
CA VAL A 392 6.84 -12.51 15.61
C VAL A 392 7.13 -14.01 15.60
N THR A 393 6.67 -14.69 16.64
CA THR A 393 6.74 -16.16 16.76
C THR A 393 5.43 -16.79 16.28
N ALA A 394 5.52 -17.84 15.46
CA ALA A 394 4.36 -18.58 14.94
C ALA A 394 3.26 -17.69 14.31
N PRO A 395 3.58 -16.85 13.30
CA PRO A 395 2.63 -15.90 12.72
C PRO A 395 1.34 -16.56 12.22
N LEU A 396 1.43 -17.74 11.58
CA LEU A 396 0.25 -18.47 11.10
C LEU A 396 -0.76 -18.78 12.21
N THR A 397 -0.29 -19.06 13.42
CA THR A 397 -1.17 -19.28 14.58
C THR A 397 -1.89 -17.99 14.96
N ILE A 398 -1.18 -16.85 14.97
CA ILE A 398 -1.75 -15.54 15.26
C ILE A 398 -2.85 -15.22 14.24
N PHE A 399 -2.57 -15.34 12.93
CA PHE A 399 -3.55 -15.11 11.88
C PHE A 399 -4.80 -15.99 12.03
N LYS A 400 -4.62 -17.28 12.31
CA LYS A 400 -5.74 -18.21 12.57
C LYS A 400 -6.53 -17.84 13.82
N GLN A 401 -5.86 -17.35 14.87
CA GLN A 401 -6.53 -16.91 16.09
C GLN A 401 -7.37 -15.66 15.81
N VAL A 402 -6.81 -14.64 15.16
CA VAL A 402 -7.54 -13.42 14.80
C VAL A 402 -8.78 -13.76 13.95
N LEU A 403 -8.64 -14.64 12.97
CA LEU A 403 -9.78 -15.04 12.13
C LEU A 403 -10.89 -15.76 12.94
N LYS A 404 -10.51 -16.56 13.94
CA LYS A 404 -11.46 -17.33 14.77
C LYS A 404 -12.12 -16.51 15.87
N THR A 405 -11.35 -15.66 16.54
CA THR A 405 -11.80 -14.92 17.72
C THR A 405 -12.24 -13.50 17.39
N LYS A 406 -11.93 -13.02 16.17
CA LYS A 406 -12.04 -11.63 15.72
C LYS A 406 -11.19 -10.65 16.54
N ARG A 407 -10.48 -11.10 17.58
CA ARG A 407 -9.65 -10.25 18.44
C ARG A 407 -8.34 -9.90 17.76
N PRO A 408 -7.87 -8.64 17.84
CA PRO A 408 -6.62 -8.25 17.21
C PRO A 408 -5.42 -8.95 17.85
N GLY A 409 -4.48 -9.39 17.01
CA GLY A 409 -3.20 -9.91 17.46
C GLY A 409 -2.17 -8.80 17.67
N SER A 410 -1.22 -9.03 18.58
CA SER A 410 -0.15 -8.07 18.88
C SER A 410 1.24 -8.62 18.58
N GLY A 411 2.19 -7.72 18.37
CA GLY A 411 3.62 -8.01 18.26
C GLY A 411 4.46 -6.94 18.95
N PHE A 412 5.78 -7.16 19.00
CA PHE A 412 6.71 -6.25 19.68
C PHE A 412 7.61 -5.54 18.67
N ASN A 413 7.68 -4.22 18.77
CA ASN A 413 8.68 -3.43 18.07
C ASN A 413 9.78 -3.03 19.05
N LYS A 414 11.03 -3.13 18.60
CA LYS A 414 12.19 -2.59 19.33
C LYS A 414 12.77 -1.44 18.54
N GLY A 415 13.08 -0.35 19.22
CA GLY A 415 13.66 0.83 18.61
C GLY A 415 14.57 1.55 19.58
N LEU A 416 15.20 2.61 19.08
CA LEU A 416 16.01 3.51 19.87
C LEU A 416 15.25 4.82 20.05
N ARG A 417 15.34 5.41 21.24
CA ARG A 417 14.82 6.74 21.54
C ARG A 417 15.88 7.51 22.32
N ALA A 418 16.26 8.67 21.80
CA ALA A 418 17.06 9.61 22.57
C ALA A 418 16.15 10.33 23.58
N ARG A 419 16.58 10.39 24.84
CA ARG A 419 15.97 11.20 25.90
C ARG A 419 17.11 11.70 26.79
N ASN A 420 17.12 13.00 27.10
CA ASN A 420 18.12 13.63 27.96
C ASN A 420 19.58 13.29 27.54
N ASN A 421 19.89 13.51 26.26
CA ASN A 421 21.18 13.16 25.63
C ASN A 421 21.66 11.70 25.78
N THR A 422 20.77 10.79 26.20
CA THR A 422 21.05 9.36 26.34
C THR A 422 20.18 8.55 25.38
N ILE A 423 20.77 7.56 24.72
CA ILE A 423 20.05 6.66 23.82
C ILE A 423 19.51 5.47 24.62
N TYR A 424 18.19 5.36 24.70
CA TYR A 424 17.51 4.22 25.29
C TYR A 424 17.02 3.26 24.21
N THR A 425 17.11 1.96 24.50
CA THR A 425 16.35 0.97 23.74
C THR A 425 14.96 0.84 24.35
N TYR A 426 13.91 0.99 23.55
CA TYR A 426 12.54 0.74 23.99
C TYR A 426 11.98 -0.50 23.30
N THR A 427 11.03 -1.15 23.99
CA THR A 427 10.16 -2.17 23.39
C THR A 427 8.73 -1.68 23.50
N GLN A 428 8.01 -1.67 22.39
CA GLN A 428 6.61 -1.29 22.33
C GLN A 428 5.78 -2.48 21.85
N GLN A 429 4.79 -2.87 22.63
CA GLN A 429 3.75 -3.78 22.16
C GLN A 429 2.79 -3.02 21.24
N ARG A 430 2.50 -3.56 20.06
CA ARG A 430 1.55 -2.99 19.10
C ARG A 430 0.55 -4.03 18.65
N CYS A 431 -0.72 -3.66 18.61
CA CYS A 431 -1.73 -4.39 17.85
C CYS A 431 -1.50 -4.14 16.36
N GLY A 432 -1.26 -5.19 15.59
CA GLY A 432 -0.97 -5.06 14.16
C GLY A 432 -1.53 -6.19 13.30
N PHE A 433 -2.26 -7.14 13.91
CA PHE A 433 -3.05 -8.13 13.20
C PHE A 433 -4.53 -7.82 13.43
N SER A 434 -5.07 -6.86 12.68
CA SER A 434 -6.46 -6.41 12.81
C SER A 434 -7.40 -7.28 11.98
N TYR A 435 -8.56 -7.64 12.54
CA TYR A 435 -9.69 -8.23 11.80
C TYR A 435 -10.49 -7.17 11.03
N PHE A 436 -10.53 -5.93 11.53
CA PHE A 436 -11.33 -4.85 10.94
C PHE A 436 -10.89 -4.52 9.52
N TYR A 437 -11.85 -4.54 8.59
CA TYR A 437 -11.65 -4.16 7.19
C TYR A 437 -12.80 -3.26 6.70
N CYS A 438 -12.45 -2.07 6.22
CA CYS A 438 -13.40 -1.02 5.86
C CYS A 438 -13.14 -0.41 4.46
N LYS A 439 -12.35 -1.08 3.61
CA LYS A 439 -12.09 -0.59 2.24
C LYS A 439 -13.05 -1.18 1.20
N ARG A 440 -13.80 -2.20 1.59
CA ARG A 440 -14.88 -2.88 0.87
C ARG A 440 -15.92 -3.30 1.89
N LYS A 441 -17.16 -3.53 1.46
CA LYS A 441 -18.26 -3.99 2.31
C LYS A 441 -18.12 -5.50 2.51
N VAL A 442 -17.91 -5.93 3.75
CA VAL A 442 -17.82 -7.36 4.10
C VAL A 442 -19.22 -7.90 4.30
N LEU A 443 -19.55 -8.99 3.60
CA LEU A 443 -20.87 -9.62 3.70
C LEU A 443 -20.98 -10.49 4.95
N ALA A 444 -22.19 -10.97 5.22
CA ALA A 444 -22.53 -11.72 6.43
C ALA A 444 -21.75 -13.05 6.60
N ASP A 445 -21.20 -13.60 5.51
CA ASP A 445 -20.32 -14.77 5.55
C ASP A 445 -18.93 -14.47 6.14
N GLY A 446 -18.61 -13.18 6.35
CA GLY A 446 -17.34 -12.69 6.86
C GLY A 446 -16.16 -12.90 5.92
N ARG A 447 -16.41 -13.18 4.63
CA ARG A 447 -15.39 -13.52 3.62
C ARG A 447 -15.62 -12.79 2.31
N THR A 448 -16.82 -12.88 1.76
CA THR A 448 -17.17 -12.23 0.50
C THR A 448 -17.18 -10.73 0.72
N THR A 449 -16.63 -9.99 -0.24
CA THR A 449 -16.60 -8.53 -0.19
C THR A 449 -17.12 -7.92 -1.47
N VAL A 450 -17.88 -6.84 -1.35
CA VAL A 450 -18.39 -6.07 -2.48
C VAL A 450 -17.89 -4.63 -2.39
N PRO A 451 -17.91 -3.86 -3.49
CA PRO A 451 -17.58 -2.44 -3.47
C PRO A 451 -18.37 -1.69 -2.39
N LEU A 452 -17.80 -0.62 -1.85
CA LEU A 452 -18.53 0.27 -0.95
C LEU A 452 -19.59 1.04 -1.73
N ASP A 453 -20.76 1.25 -1.12
CA ASP A 453 -21.88 2.01 -1.67
C ASP A 453 -21.61 3.52 -1.52
N LEU A 454 -20.59 4.06 -2.20
CA LEU A 454 -20.22 5.48 -2.09
C LEU A 454 -19.58 6.05 -3.37
N ILE A 455 -19.73 7.36 -3.55
CA ILE A 455 -19.07 8.12 -4.62
C ILE A 455 -17.71 8.62 -4.11
N LEU A 456 -16.63 8.24 -4.80
CA LEU A 456 -15.28 8.63 -4.38
C LEU A 456 -15.03 10.13 -4.60
N ARG A 457 -14.59 10.85 -3.57
CA ARG A 457 -14.26 12.28 -3.65
C ARG A 457 -12.80 12.51 -3.22
N PRO A 458 -11.88 12.88 -4.14
CA PRO A 458 -10.48 13.12 -3.81
C PRO A 458 -10.29 14.35 -2.90
N GLY A 459 -11.09 15.38 -3.11
CA GLY A 459 -11.08 16.58 -2.27
C GLY A 459 -11.49 16.27 -0.84
N ARG A 460 -10.99 17.05 0.12
CA ARG A 460 -11.74 17.20 1.38
C ARG A 460 -12.86 18.16 1.05
N GLU A 461 -14.10 17.82 1.41
CA GLU A 461 -15.10 18.87 1.55
C GLU A 461 -14.48 19.87 2.53
N LYS A 462 -14.36 21.13 2.11
CA LYS A 462 -14.22 22.18 3.11
C LYS A 462 -15.45 21.97 3.99
N CYS A 463 -15.28 21.89 5.31
CA CYS A 463 -16.40 22.32 6.14
C CYS A 463 -16.78 23.67 5.54
N GLU A 464 -17.95 23.76 4.91
CA GLU A 464 -18.60 25.05 4.81
C GLU A 464 -18.51 25.57 6.24
N ASP A 465 -17.90 26.75 6.41
CA ASP A 465 -17.97 27.45 7.67
C ASP A 465 -19.44 27.39 8.03
N VAL A 466 -19.76 26.56 9.03
CA VAL A 466 -21.03 26.60 9.68
C VAL A 466 -20.99 28.00 10.25
N THR A 467 -21.55 28.95 9.51
CA THR A 467 -21.95 30.25 10.02
C THR A 467 -22.52 29.93 11.38
N GLU A 468 -21.90 30.49 12.41
CA GLU A 468 -22.26 30.35 13.82
C GLU A 468 -23.77 30.52 13.93
N ALA A 469 -24.50 29.42 13.78
CA ALA A 469 -25.89 29.32 14.13
C ALA A 469 -25.81 29.00 15.61
N GLU A 470 -26.05 30.04 16.40
CA GLU A 470 -26.10 30.05 17.85
C GLU A 470 -26.92 28.86 18.37
N THR A 471 -26.24 27.73 18.61
CA THR A 471 -26.73 26.73 19.55
C THR A 471 -26.28 27.21 20.92
N GLN A 472 -27.17 27.95 21.60
CA GLN A 472 -27.05 28.20 23.04
C GLN A 472 -27.04 26.85 23.78
N VAL A 473 -25.84 26.36 24.06
CA VAL A 473 -25.58 25.46 25.18
C VAL A 473 -24.48 26.12 26.00
N SER A 474 -24.89 26.97 26.93
CA SER A 474 -24.01 27.55 27.94
C SER A 474 -23.56 26.46 28.90
N GLY A 475 -22.39 25.88 28.64
CA GLY A 475 -21.63 25.04 29.56
C GLY A 475 -20.31 25.71 29.92
N ASP A 476 -20.39 26.79 30.68
CA ASP A 476 -19.24 27.50 31.25
C ASP A 476 -18.61 26.62 32.35
N PHE A 477 -17.58 25.84 32.01
CA PHE A 477 -16.81 25.01 32.94
C PHE A 477 -15.81 25.83 33.80
N SER A 478 -15.98 27.16 33.90
CA SER A 478 -15.02 28.03 34.60
C SER A 478 -15.55 28.78 35.82
N LYS A 479 -16.77 28.51 36.32
CA LYS A 479 -17.40 29.39 37.34
C LYS A 479 -17.72 28.89 38.74
N ASN A 480 -17.46 27.63 39.12
CA ASN A 480 -17.72 27.19 40.51
C ASN A 480 -16.48 26.53 41.15
N TRP A 481 -15.35 27.24 41.17
CA TRP A 481 -14.24 26.90 42.05
C TRP A 481 -14.14 27.94 43.17
N ASP A 482 -14.85 27.67 44.26
CA ASP A 482 -14.76 28.48 45.47
C ASP A 482 -13.63 27.94 46.36
N LEU A 483 -12.72 28.84 46.75
CA LEU A 483 -11.57 28.54 47.61
C LEU A 483 -11.97 28.36 49.08
N GLU A 484 -13.20 28.73 49.45
CA GLU A 484 -13.76 28.55 50.78
C GLU A 484 -14.63 27.28 50.92
N ASP A 485 -14.86 26.54 49.81
CA ASP A 485 -15.57 25.27 49.83
C ASP A 485 -14.67 24.13 50.40
N GLU A 486 -15.06 23.59 51.55
CA GLU A 486 -14.37 22.50 52.26
C GLU A 486 -14.09 21.29 51.36
N ASN A 487 -14.94 20.99 50.37
CA ASN A 487 -14.69 19.87 49.45
C ASN A 487 -13.54 20.15 48.48
N ASN A 488 -13.39 21.39 48.00
CA ASN A 488 -12.30 21.77 47.10
C ASN A 488 -10.96 21.83 47.84
N VAL A 489 -10.96 22.26 49.11
CA VAL A 489 -9.78 22.26 50.00
C VAL A 489 -9.33 20.83 50.31
N ASN A 490 -10.27 19.91 50.55
CA ASN A 490 -9.95 18.49 50.79
C ASN A 490 -9.35 17.79 49.55
N ILE A 491 -9.81 18.12 48.35
CA ILE A 491 -9.22 17.61 47.09
C ILE A 491 -7.78 18.12 46.90
N LEU A 492 -7.52 19.39 47.25
CA LEU A 492 -6.18 19.98 47.16
C LEU A 492 -5.20 19.38 48.18
N ASN A 493 -5.65 19.12 49.41
CA ASN A 493 -4.83 18.47 50.43
C ASN A 493 -4.51 17.00 50.08
N ALA A 494 -5.48 16.26 49.52
CA ALA A 494 -5.25 14.88 49.06
C ALA A 494 -4.23 14.79 47.91
N LEU A 495 -4.16 15.80 47.04
CA LEU A 495 -3.18 15.87 45.94
C LEU A 495 -1.77 16.27 46.40
N LEU A 496 -1.65 16.99 47.53
CA LEU A 496 -0.36 17.39 48.09
C LEU A 496 0.26 16.29 48.95
N GLU A 497 -0.54 15.45 49.61
CA GLU A 497 -0.06 14.33 50.45
C GLU A 497 0.51 13.14 49.65
N GLU A 498 0.18 12.98 48.36
CA GLU A 498 0.80 11.94 47.50
C GLU A 498 2.22 12.32 47.00
N SER A 499 2.76 13.47 47.41
CA SER A 499 4.06 13.99 46.94
C SER A 499 5.14 14.19 48.01
N LEU A 500 5.06 13.46 49.14
CA LEU A 500 6.14 13.35 50.14
C LEU A 500 6.62 11.91 50.33
#